data_AF-A0A1G9Y5S1-F1
#
_entry.id   AF-A0A1G9Y5S1-F1
#
_cell.length_a   1.000
_cell.length_b   1.000
_cell.length_c   1.000
_cell.angle_alpha   90.00
_cell.angle_beta   90.00
_cell.angle_gamma   90.00
#
_symmetry.space_group_name_H-M   'P 1'
#
loop_
_entity.id
_entity.type
_entity.pdbx_description
1 polymer ?
#
loop_
_entity_poly.entity_id
_entity_poly.type
_entity_poly.pdbx_seq_one_letter_code
_entity_poly.pdbx_strand_id
1 'polypeptide(L)'
;MAGEFGKFIDDKRRGRAAGGGDILLKDIATAMGTTATYLSDIVKGRRNPPEMTMLNKIAEVLHLSSQETKELYDLAGRERNEAAPDLPDYLMDKEIPHVRAALRRASEKKLGDDFWKKVFDEIDKEDKD
;
A
#
# COMPACT_ATOMS: atom_id res chain seq x y z
N MET A 1 -0.06 -3.96 19.90
CA MET A 1 0.20 -4.99 18.88
C MET A 1 0.65 -4.27 17.63
N ALA A 2 1.56 -4.85 16.84
CA ALA A 2 1.87 -4.31 15.52
C ALA A 2 0.58 -4.26 14.69
N GLY A 3 0.36 -3.16 13.98
CA GLY A 3 -0.71 -3.09 12.98
C GLY A 3 -0.40 -4.02 11.80
N GLU A 4 -1.38 -4.19 10.91
CA GLU A 4 -1.28 -5.08 9.75
C GLU A 4 -0.11 -4.70 8.83
N PHE A 5 0.22 -3.41 8.73
CA PHE A 5 1.38 -2.92 7.97
C PHE A 5 2.69 -3.46 8.56
N GLY A 6 2.88 -3.31 9.87
CA GLY A 6 4.09 -3.78 10.54
C GLY A 6 4.28 -5.29 10.43
N LYS A 7 3.19 -6.05 10.56
CA LYS A 7 3.20 -7.50 10.35
C LYS A 7 3.60 -7.87 8.92
N PHE A 8 3.02 -7.20 7.93
CA PHE A 8 3.34 -7.42 6.52
C PHE A 8 4.84 -7.26 6.25
N ILE A 9 5.47 -6.21 6.77
CA ILE A 9 6.94 -6.02 6.63
C ILE A 9 7.73 -7.15 7.29
N ASP A 10 7.33 -7.59 8.49
CA ASP A 10 8.02 -8.68 9.20
C ASP A 10 7.88 -10.04 8.52
N ASP A 11 6.75 -10.28 7.84
CA ASP A 11 6.52 -11.50 7.05
C ASP A 11 7.30 -11.44 5.74
N LYS A 12 7.23 -10.32 5.00
CA LYS A 12 7.85 -10.18 3.67
C LYS A 12 9.37 -10.14 3.71
N ARG A 13 10.01 -9.72 4.78
CA ARG A 13 11.49 -9.71 4.88
C ARG A 13 12.11 -11.11 4.94
N ARG A 14 11.34 -12.14 5.29
CA ARG A 14 11.87 -13.48 5.59
C ARG A 14 12.32 -14.22 4.34
N GLY A 15 13.52 -14.77 4.36
CA GLY A 15 14.07 -15.55 3.26
C GLY A 15 14.34 -14.80 1.94
N ARG A 16 14.30 -13.46 1.94
CA ARG A 16 14.45 -12.63 0.72
C ARG A 16 15.82 -12.02 0.52
N ALA A 17 16.73 -12.13 1.48
CA ALA A 17 18.11 -11.71 1.27
C ALA A 17 18.78 -12.62 0.22
N ALA A 18 19.82 -12.13 -0.46
CA ALA A 18 20.50 -12.84 -1.55
C ALA A 18 21.01 -14.25 -1.19
N GLY A 19 21.23 -14.54 0.10
CA GLY A 19 21.62 -15.86 0.62
C GLY A 19 20.47 -16.74 1.14
N GLY A 20 19.21 -16.39 0.85
CA GLY A 20 18.02 -17.08 1.38
C GLY A 20 17.75 -16.79 2.86
N GLY A 21 18.43 -15.80 3.44
CA GLY A 21 18.20 -15.32 4.80
C GLY A 21 17.18 -14.18 4.87
N ASP A 22 16.96 -13.66 6.07
CA ASP A 22 16.07 -12.52 6.29
C ASP A 22 16.75 -11.20 5.91
N ILE A 23 15.99 -10.31 5.25
CA ILE A 23 16.37 -8.90 5.13
C ILE A 23 16.24 -8.26 6.51
N LEU A 24 17.26 -7.51 6.95
CA LEU A 24 17.25 -6.90 8.27
C LEU A 24 16.59 -5.52 8.21
N LEU A 25 15.90 -5.13 9.29
CA LEU A 25 15.28 -3.80 9.40
C LEU A 25 16.29 -2.66 9.21
N LYS A 26 17.56 -2.87 9.60
CA LYS A 26 18.62 -1.87 9.39
C LYS A 26 18.90 -1.63 7.90
N ASP A 27 18.75 -2.63 7.05
CA ASP A 27 19.04 -2.54 5.61
C ASP A 27 17.93 -1.74 4.93
N ILE A 28 16.67 -2.05 5.28
CA ILE A 28 15.49 -1.29 4.84
C ILE A 28 15.58 0.17 5.31
N ALA A 29 15.91 0.40 6.58
CA ALA A 29 16.05 1.75 7.13
C ALA A 29 17.17 2.54 6.43
N THR A 30 18.29 1.90 6.11
CA THR A 30 19.39 2.52 5.38
C THR A 30 18.94 2.98 4.00
N ALA A 31 18.23 2.13 3.25
CA ALA A 31 17.68 2.51 1.93
C ALA A 31 16.70 3.68 2.02
N MET A 32 15.83 3.67 3.05
CA MET A 32 14.92 4.78 3.35
C MET A 32 15.64 6.09 3.69
N GLY A 33 16.91 6.05 4.11
CA GLY A 33 17.64 7.21 4.63
C GLY A 33 17.23 7.55 6.06
N THR A 34 16.83 6.54 6.84
CA THR A 34 16.34 6.68 8.22
C THR A 34 17.07 5.73 9.18
N THR A 35 16.68 5.74 10.45
CA THR A 35 17.27 4.87 11.48
C THR A 35 16.52 3.56 11.63
N ALA A 36 17.22 2.48 12.03
CA ALA A 36 16.58 1.21 12.36
C ALA A 36 15.55 1.35 13.49
N THR A 37 15.77 2.28 14.44
CA THR A 37 14.81 2.61 15.50
C THR A 37 13.51 3.18 14.94
N TYR A 38 13.59 4.12 13.98
CA TYR A 38 12.42 4.67 13.32
C TYR A 38 11.59 3.59 12.63
N LEU A 39 12.24 2.71 11.85
CA LEU A 39 11.52 1.60 11.19
C LEU A 39 10.96 0.61 12.20
N SER A 40 11.69 0.32 13.29
CA SER A 40 11.19 -0.54 14.36
C SER A 40 9.94 0.03 15.04
N ASP A 41 9.88 1.35 15.24
CA ASP A 41 8.70 2.00 15.80
C ASP A 41 7.50 1.89 14.85
N ILE A 42 7.70 2.03 13.53
CA ILE A 42 6.64 1.81 12.52
C ILE A 42 6.16 0.36 12.57
N VAL A 43 7.08 -0.61 12.48
CA VAL A 43 6.74 -2.05 12.48
C VAL A 43 6.01 -2.46 13.77
N LYS A 44 6.27 -1.78 14.89
CA LYS A 44 5.59 -2.02 16.17
C LYS A 44 4.26 -1.25 16.31
N GLY A 45 3.83 -0.51 15.30
CA GLY A 45 2.61 0.32 15.32
C GLY A 45 2.69 1.52 16.27
N ARG A 46 3.90 1.99 16.60
CA ARG A 46 4.12 3.18 17.46
C ARG A 46 4.16 4.47 16.65
N ARG A 47 4.32 4.36 15.33
CA ARG A 47 4.32 5.45 14.35
C ARG A 47 3.51 5.00 13.14
N ASN A 48 2.87 5.95 12.48
CA ASN A 48 2.15 5.69 11.23
C ASN A 48 3.12 5.21 10.13
N PRO A 49 2.62 4.43 9.16
CA PRO A 49 3.36 4.09 7.95
C PRO A 49 3.89 5.33 7.23
N PRO A 50 5.07 5.23 6.59
CA PRO A 50 5.73 6.39 6.01
C PRO A 50 5.06 6.81 4.69
N GLU A 51 5.50 7.95 4.16
CA GLU A 51 5.03 8.50 2.88
C GLU A 51 5.41 7.64 1.66
N MET A 52 4.76 7.88 0.53
CA MET A 52 4.92 7.11 -0.72
C MET A 52 6.38 6.86 -1.12
N THR A 53 7.22 7.90 -1.11
CA THR A 53 8.63 7.76 -1.50
C THR A 53 9.38 6.73 -0.64
N MET A 54 9.05 6.63 0.65
CA MET A 54 9.65 5.64 1.53
C MET A 54 9.02 4.26 1.35
N LEU A 55 7.71 4.19 1.08
CA LEU A 55 7.03 2.92 0.75
C LEU A 55 7.62 2.29 -0.51
N ASN A 56 7.92 3.08 -1.54
CA ASN A 56 8.59 2.60 -2.76
C ASN A 56 9.95 1.95 -2.45
N LYS A 57 10.73 2.57 -1.56
CA LYS A 57 12.04 2.02 -1.14
C LYS A 57 11.89 0.73 -0.35
N ILE A 58 10.87 0.65 0.51
CA ILE A 58 10.53 -0.59 1.22
C ILE A 58 10.19 -1.69 0.20
N ALA A 59 9.36 -1.38 -0.80
CA ALA A 59 8.96 -2.32 -1.82
C ALA A 59 10.17 -2.83 -2.64
N GLU A 60 11.07 -1.92 -3.02
CA GLU A 60 12.31 -2.21 -3.73
C GLU A 60 13.22 -3.14 -2.94
N VAL A 61 13.52 -2.80 -1.68
CA VAL A 61 14.42 -3.59 -0.82
C VAL A 61 13.82 -4.97 -0.54
N LEU A 62 12.52 -5.06 -0.31
CA LEU A 62 11.84 -6.32 -0.03
C LEU A 62 11.56 -7.15 -1.29
N HIS A 63 11.96 -6.66 -2.46
CA HIS A 63 11.69 -7.29 -3.76
C HIS A 63 10.22 -7.66 -3.93
N LEU A 64 9.34 -6.73 -3.58
CA LEU A 64 7.90 -6.95 -3.70
C LEU A 64 7.48 -7.04 -5.17
N SER A 65 6.59 -7.98 -5.46
CA SER A 65 5.83 -7.96 -6.72
C SER A 65 4.91 -6.75 -6.79
N SER A 66 4.37 -6.45 -7.98
CA SER A 66 3.39 -5.38 -8.16
C SER A 66 2.15 -5.57 -7.28
N GLN A 67 1.70 -6.81 -7.07
CA GLN A 67 0.55 -7.11 -6.22
C GLN A 67 0.87 -6.85 -4.74
N GLU A 68 2.02 -7.32 -4.27
CA GLU A 68 2.45 -7.08 -2.88
C GLU A 68 2.74 -5.60 -2.61
N THR A 69 3.17 -4.86 -3.63
CA THR A 69 3.38 -3.42 -3.55
C THR A 69 2.05 -2.67 -3.39
N LYS A 70 1.00 -3.07 -4.12
CA LYS A 70 -0.36 -2.54 -3.91
C LYS A 70 -0.90 -2.87 -2.52
N GLU A 71 -0.68 -4.11 -2.05
CA GLU A 71 -1.05 -4.50 -0.68
C GLU A 71 -0.33 -3.65 0.37
N LEU A 72 0.97 -3.37 0.19
CA LEU A 72 1.73 -2.47 1.05
C LEU A 72 1.09 -1.06 1.13
N TYR A 73 0.65 -0.54 -0.02
CA TYR A 73 0.01 0.78 -0.10
C TYR A 73 -1.37 0.79 0.58
N ASP A 74 -2.19 -0.24 0.36
CA ASP A 74 -3.49 -0.39 1.02
C ASP A 74 -3.35 -0.44 2.54
N LEU A 75 -2.38 -1.21 3.04
CA LEU A 75 -2.09 -1.31 4.47
C LEU A 75 -1.61 0.03 5.04
N ALA A 76 -0.77 0.75 4.30
CA ALA A 76 -0.30 2.07 4.70
C ALA A 76 -1.44 3.09 4.79
N GLY A 77 -2.30 3.15 3.77
CA GLY A 77 -3.47 4.02 3.76
C GLY A 77 -4.43 3.69 4.91
N ARG A 78 -4.74 2.42 5.12
CA ARG A 78 -5.63 1.96 6.20
C ARG A 78 -5.14 2.39 7.58
N GLU A 79 -3.86 2.18 7.90
CA GLU A 79 -3.31 2.60 9.20
C GLU A 79 -3.24 4.12 9.36
N ARG A 80 -3.12 4.89 8.27
CA ARG A 80 -3.22 6.35 8.30
C ARG A 80 -4.67 6.87 8.32
N ASN A 81 -5.67 6.00 8.17
CA ASN A 81 -7.07 6.37 7.91
C ASN A 81 -7.25 7.23 6.64
N GLU A 82 -6.51 6.87 5.59
CA GLU A 82 -6.47 7.56 4.30
C GLU A 82 -6.64 6.56 3.15
N ALA A 83 -6.82 7.06 1.92
CA ALA A 83 -6.71 6.22 0.74
C ALA A 83 -5.27 5.67 0.60
N ALA A 84 -5.12 4.55 -0.11
CA ALA A 84 -3.80 4.05 -0.50
C ALA A 84 -3.03 5.17 -1.22
N PRO A 85 -1.74 5.41 -0.89
CA PRO A 85 -1.01 6.61 -1.31
C PRO A 85 -0.82 6.77 -2.81
N ASP A 86 -1.04 5.72 -3.61
CA ASP A 86 -0.95 5.72 -5.08
C ASP A 86 -2.25 6.18 -5.76
N LEU A 87 -3.38 6.15 -5.05
CA LEU A 87 -4.69 6.49 -5.61
C LEU A 87 -4.97 8.00 -5.74
N PRO A 88 -4.52 8.90 -4.83
CA PRO A 88 -4.92 10.31 -4.87
C PRO A 88 -4.71 11.01 -6.20
N ASP A 89 -3.61 10.74 -6.89
CA ASP A 89 -3.30 11.37 -8.18
C ASP A 89 -4.39 11.05 -9.22
N TYR A 90 -4.80 9.79 -9.33
CA TYR A 90 -5.88 9.38 -10.23
C TYR A 90 -7.26 9.89 -9.75
N LEU A 91 -7.55 9.78 -8.45
CA LEU A 91 -8.84 10.19 -7.89
C LEU A 91 -9.11 11.70 -8.01
N MET A 92 -8.05 12.51 -7.97
CA MET A 92 -8.11 13.98 -7.96
C MET A 92 -7.88 14.60 -9.34
N ASP A 93 -7.63 13.80 -10.38
CA ASP A 93 -7.46 14.30 -11.73
C ASP A 93 -8.69 15.12 -12.18
N LYS A 94 -8.42 16.32 -12.71
CA LYS A 94 -9.44 17.29 -13.13
C LYS A 94 -10.13 16.86 -14.42
N GLU A 95 -9.46 16.08 -15.25
CA GLU A 95 -9.96 15.64 -16.56
C GLU A 95 -10.98 14.49 -16.44
N ILE A 96 -10.97 13.76 -15.32
CA ILE A 96 -11.90 12.63 -15.05
C ILE A 96 -12.78 12.88 -13.80
N PRO A 97 -13.61 13.95 -13.78
CA PRO A 97 -14.41 14.32 -12.62
C PRO A 97 -15.43 13.26 -12.18
N HIS A 98 -15.78 12.34 -13.06
CA HIS A 98 -16.75 11.28 -12.80
C HIS A 98 -16.26 10.25 -11.78
N VAL A 99 -14.94 10.07 -11.60
CA VAL A 99 -14.39 9.14 -10.60
C VAL A 99 -14.86 9.52 -9.20
N ARG A 100 -14.61 10.77 -8.78
CA ARG A 100 -15.05 11.29 -7.48
C ARG A 100 -16.57 11.40 -7.36
N ALA A 101 -17.29 11.67 -8.46
CA ALA A 101 -18.75 11.68 -8.45
C ALA A 101 -19.33 10.28 -8.20
N ALA A 102 -18.78 9.26 -8.87
CA ALA A 102 -19.16 7.86 -8.70
C ALA A 102 -18.90 7.37 -7.27
N LEU A 103 -17.71 7.65 -6.70
CA LEU A 103 -17.38 7.26 -5.32
C LEU A 103 -18.34 7.89 -4.30
N ARG A 104 -18.64 9.20 -4.42
CA ARG A 104 -19.64 9.85 -3.55
C ARG A 104 -21.02 9.23 -3.70
N ARG A 105 -21.46 8.99 -4.94
CA ARG A 105 -22.78 8.41 -5.20
C ARG A 105 -22.92 6.98 -4.68
N ALA A 106 -21.87 6.17 -4.82
CA ALA A 106 -21.81 4.83 -4.28
C ALA A 106 -21.87 4.84 -2.74
N SER A 107 -21.14 5.77 -2.11
CA SER A 107 -21.17 5.97 -0.65
C SER A 107 -22.56 6.40 -0.15
N GLU A 108 -23.20 7.38 -0.79
CA GLU A 108 -24.57 7.83 -0.47
C GLU A 108 -25.58 6.68 -0.52
N LYS A 109 -25.43 5.79 -1.51
CA LYS A 109 -26.28 4.62 -1.71
C LYS A 109 -25.86 3.41 -0.88
N LYS A 110 -24.78 3.51 -0.09
CA LYS A 110 -24.19 2.42 0.71
C LYS A 110 -23.92 1.16 -0.13
N LEU A 111 -23.42 1.35 -1.35
CA LEU A 111 -23.05 0.23 -2.23
C LEU A 111 -21.81 -0.46 -1.65
N GLY A 112 -21.90 -1.78 -1.46
CA GLY A 112 -20.83 -2.61 -0.93
C GLY A 112 -19.95 -3.24 -2.03
N ASP A 113 -19.14 -4.21 -1.61
CA ASP A 113 -18.15 -4.90 -2.45
C ASP A 113 -18.76 -5.57 -3.69
N ASP A 114 -19.96 -6.17 -3.56
CA ASP A 114 -20.66 -6.80 -4.70
C ASP A 114 -20.89 -5.85 -5.89
N PHE A 115 -21.08 -4.55 -5.62
CA PHE A 115 -21.18 -3.54 -6.67
C PHE A 115 -19.81 -3.25 -7.29
N TRP A 116 -18.80 -3.03 -6.44
CA TRP A 116 -17.45 -2.70 -6.90
C TRP A 116 -16.79 -3.85 -7.66
N LYS A 117 -17.08 -5.10 -7.30
CA LYS A 117 -16.69 -6.28 -8.08
C LYS A 117 -17.21 -6.21 -9.52
N LYS A 118 -18.48 -5.80 -9.71
CA LYS A 118 -19.04 -5.63 -11.07
C LYS A 118 -18.36 -4.50 -11.83
N VAL A 119 -17.99 -3.42 -11.15
CA VAL A 119 -17.24 -2.32 -11.77
C VAL A 119 -15.85 -2.78 -12.17
N PHE A 120 -15.15 -3.51 -11.29
CA PHE A 120 -13.84 -4.10 -11.57
C PHE A 120 -13.90 -5.07 -12.75
N ASP A 121 -14.86 -5.99 -12.75
CA ASP A 121 -15.07 -6.95 -13.84
C ASP A 121 -15.37 -6.26 -15.19
N GLU A 122 -15.95 -5.06 -15.18
CA GLU A 122 -16.19 -4.28 -16.39
C GLU A 122 -14.91 -3.61 -16.90
N ILE A 123 -14.09 -3.06 -16.00
CA ILE A 123 -12.78 -2.48 -16.33
C ILE A 123 -11.86 -3.54 -16.95
N ASP A 124 -11.78 -4.73 -16.33
CA ASP A 124 -10.94 -5.84 -16.79
C ASP A 124 -11.36 -6.40 -18.17
N LYS A 125 -12.57 -6.08 -18.66
CA LYS A 125 -13.00 -6.43 -20.02
C LYS A 125 -12.47 -5.46 -21.05
N GLU A 126 -12.28 -4.18 -20.72
CA GLU A 126 -11.73 -3.18 -21.64
C GLU A 126 -10.26 -3.45 -22.00
N ASP A 127 -9.51 -4.14 -21.13
CA ASP A 127 -8.13 -4.57 -21.37
C ASP A 127 -8.00 -5.70 -22.43
N LYS A 128 -9.11 -6.22 -22.97
CA LYS A 128 -9.12 -7.37 -23.90
C LYS A 128 -9.43 -7.04 -25.37
N ASP A 129 -9.57 -5.77 -25.72
CA ASP A 129 -9.70 -5.28 -27.10
C ASP A 129 -8.48 -4.44 -27.54
#